data_AF-A0A183B062-F1
#
_entry.id   AF-A0A183B062-F1
#
_cell.length_a   1.000
_cell.length_b   1.000
_cell.length_c   1.000
_cell.angle_alpha   90.00
_cell.angle_beta   90.00
_cell.angle_gamma   90.00
#
_symmetry.space_group_name_H-M   'P 1'
#
loop_
_entity.id
_entity.type
_entity.pdbx_description
1 polymer ?
#
loop_
_entity_poly.entity_id
_entity_poly.type
_entity_poly.pdbx_seq_one_letter_code
_entity_poly.pdbx_strand_id
1 'polypeptide(L)'
;MPTVCSINIVPRGLFLSHPHVLAHRDKDGFLILSEKQKRQLDRWVRPSDYLENPEMIMAISCFSIRQTVVTDCSFVASMAIAAQYERRFKKRLITNIIYPQRNGGAVYNPCGMYMVRLNINGVSRKVSSTQLLCFASESG
;
A
#
# COMPACT_ATOMS: atom_id res chain seq x y z
N MET A 1 -20.47 -1.70 -7.28
CA MET A 1 -19.31 -1.24 -8.09
C MET A 1 -18.19 -1.16 -7.08
N PRO A 2 -17.29 -2.15 -6.99
CA PRO A 2 -16.51 -2.43 -5.79
C PRO A 2 -15.74 -1.18 -5.36
N THR A 3 -16.22 -0.54 -4.29
CA THR A 3 -15.40 0.36 -3.50
C THR A 3 -14.39 -0.51 -2.77
N VAL A 4 -13.30 -0.82 -3.48
CA VAL A 4 -12.00 -0.98 -2.85
C VAL A 4 -11.83 0.21 -1.89
N CYS A 5 -10.94 0.11 -0.92
CA CYS A 5 -10.38 1.31 -0.32
C CYS A 5 -9.59 2.14 -1.38
N SER A 6 -10.21 2.51 -2.52
CA SER A 6 -9.67 2.33 -3.87
C SER A 6 -8.42 3.15 -4.18
N ILE A 7 -7.33 2.42 -4.47
CA ILE A 7 -6.59 2.60 -5.72
C ILE A 7 -7.44 1.89 -6.80
N ASN A 8 -7.87 2.60 -7.85
CA ASN A 8 -8.72 2.08 -8.93
C ASN A 8 -8.09 0.86 -9.60
N ILE A 9 -8.68 -0.34 -9.51
CA ILE A 9 -8.27 -1.48 -10.34
C ILE A 9 -9.50 -2.33 -10.74
N VAL A 10 -9.58 -2.60 -12.04
CA VAL A 10 -10.64 -3.34 -12.76
C VAL A 10 -10.48 -4.85 -12.52
N PRO A 11 -11.55 -5.64 -12.30
CA PRO A 11 -11.42 -7.08 -12.07
C PRO A 11 -11.68 -7.87 -13.36
N ARG A 12 -10.68 -8.60 -13.88
CA ARG A 12 -10.91 -9.79 -14.71
C ARG A 12 -9.73 -10.76 -14.64
N GLY A 13 -10.04 -12.04 -14.34
CA GLY A 13 -9.36 -13.20 -14.95
C GLY A 13 -8.32 -13.95 -14.12
N LEU A 14 -8.75 -15.08 -13.54
CA LEU A 14 -8.07 -16.38 -13.39
C LEU A 14 -6.57 -16.47 -13.00
N PHE A 15 -6.38 -16.90 -11.75
CA PHE A 15 -5.37 -17.82 -11.19
C PHE A 15 -4.26 -18.36 -12.12
N LEU A 16 -3.01 -18.02 -11.80
CA LEU A 16 -1.83 -18.89 -11.95
C LEU A 16 -0.83 -18.62 -10.81
N SER A 17 -0.78 -19.52 -9.83
CA SER A 17 0.18 -19.49 -8.72
C SER A 17 1.59 -19.82 -9.21
N HIS A 18 2.49 -18.83 -9.21
CA HIS A 18 3.92 -19.02 -9.44
C HIS A 18 4.61 -19.55 -8.16
N PRO A 19 5.53 -20.55 -8.28
CA PRO A 19 6.06 -21.27 -7.15
C PRO A 19 7.23 -20.56 -6.44
N HIS A 20 7.29 -20.74 -5.11
CA HIS A 20 8.45 -20.60 -4.23
C HIS A 20 9.13 -19.23 -4.08
N VAL A 21 8.35 -18.20 -3.78
CA VAL A 21 8.85 -17.10 -2.93
C VAL A 21 8.21 -17.27 -1.56
N LEU A 22 8.99 -17.57 -0.52
CA LEU A 22 8.46 -17.63 0.84
C LEU A 22 7.90 -16.25 1.19
N ALA A 23 6.56 -16.15 1.18
CA ALA A 23 5.86 -14.91 1.43
C ALA A 23 6.19 -14.44 2.85
N HIS A 24 6.74 -13.25 2.99
CA HIS A 24 7.12 -12.70 4.29
C HIS A 24 5.87 -12.56 5.15
N ARG A 25 5.92 -13.16 6.35
CA ARG A 25 4.93 -12.99 7.41
C ARG A 25 5.48 -12.07 8.48
N ASP A 26 4.62 -11.17 8.93
CA ASP A 26 4.97 -10.22 9.96
C ASP A 26 5.15 -10.96 11.28
N LYS A 27 6.17 -10.61 12.04
CA LYS A 27 6.40 -11.20 13.36
C LYS A 27 5.36 -10.71 14.36
N ASP A 28 4.87 -9.49 14.16
CA ASP A 28 3.92 -8.82 15.03
C ASP A 28 2.46 -9.16 14.66
N GLY A 29 2.26 -9.98 13.62
CA GLY A 29 0.95 -10.43 13.17
C GLY A 29 0.21 -9.41 12.30
N PHE A 30 -1.12 -9.52 12.25
CA PHE A 30 -1.97 -8.59 11.50
C PHE A 30 -2.18 -7.29 12.27
N LEU A 31 -2.43 -6.19 11.54
CA LEU A 31 -2.75 -4.92 12.16
C LEU A 31 -4.02 -5.04 13.02
N ILE A 32 -3.98 -4.41 14.19
CA ILE A 32 -5.15 -4.28 15.06
C ILE A 32 -6.14 -3.35 14.37
N LEU A 33 -7.34 -3.85 14.09
CA LEU A 33 -8.40 -3.12 13.41
C LEU A 33 -9.35 -2.45 14.42
N SER A 34 -9.83 -1.26 14.08
CA SER A 34 -10.97 -0.63 14.76
C SER A 34 -12.27 -1.42 14.52
N GLU A 35 -13.28 -1.24 15.36
CA GLU A 35 -14.59 -1.90 15.20
C GLU A 35 -15.24 -1.60 13.83
N LYS A 36 -15.04 -0.39 13.29
CA LYS A 36 -15.53 -0.04 11.96
C LYS A 36 -14.82 -0.84 10.85
N GLN A 37 -13.50 -1.00 10.98
CA GLN A 37 -12.70 -1.80 10.05
C GLN A 37 -13.04 -3.29 10.15
N LYS A 38 -13.23 -3.83 11.35
CA LYS A 38 -13.63 -5.22 11.56
C LYS A 38 -14.96 -5.55 10.89
N ARG A 39 -15.96 -4.66 11.01
CA ARG A 39 -17.28 -4.84 10.36
C ARG A 39 -17.22 -4.90 8.84
N GLN A 40 -16.20 -4.30 8.24
CA GLN A 40 -16.03 -4.25 6.79
C GLN A 40 -14.99 -5.24 6.28
N LEU A 41 -14.19 -5.86 7.16
CA LEU A 41 -13.13 -6.79 6.75
C LEU A 41 -13.75 -8.10 6.26
N ASP A 42 -13.42 -8.47 5.04
CA ASP A 42 -13.68 -9.80 4.48
C ASP A 42 -12.48 -10.72 4.76
N ARG A 43 -11.30 -10.34 4.24
CA ARG A 43 -10.07 -11.13 4.37
C ARG A 43 -8.83 -10.30 4.13
N TRP A 44 -7.68 -10.83 4.52
CA TRP A 44 -6.37 -10.28 4.18
C TRP A 44 -5.88 -10.89 2.87
N VAL A 45 -5.48 -10.06 1.91
CA VAL A 45 -5.01 -10.49 0.58
C VAL A 45 -3.72 -9.77 0.19
N ARG A 46 -2.90 -10.41 -0.64
CA ARG A 46 -1.77 -9.77 -1.30
C ARG A 46 -2.22 -9.15 -2.62
N PRO A 47 -1.57 -8.07 -3.08
CA PRO A 47 -1.83 -7.50 -4.41
C PRO A 47 -1.68 -8.51 -5.55
N SER A 48 -0.70 -9.43 -5.45
CA SER A 48 -0.52 -10.53 -6.41
C SER A 48 -1.71 -11.48 -6.51
N ASP A 49 -2.59 -11.53 -5.51
CA ASP A 49 -3.71 -12.48 -5.50
C ASP A 49 -4.86 -12.02 -6.41
N TYR A 50 -4.86 -10.73 -6.82
CA TYR A 50 -5.94 -10.15 -7.62
C TYR A 50 -5.45 -9.15 -8.70
N LEU A 51 -4.14 -8.88 -8.77
CA LEU A 51 -3.50 -8.07 -9.82
C LEU A 51 -2.52 -8.92 -10.61
N GLU A 52 -2.64 -8.89 -11.94
CA GLU A 52 -1.76 -9.63 -12.85
C GLU A 52 -0.32 -9.07 -12.83
N ASN A 53 -0.18 -7.75 -12.84
CA ASN A 53 1.11 -7.05 -12.83
C ASN A 53 1.12 -5.98 -11.73
N PRO A 54 1.28 -6.37 -10.45
CA PRO A 54 1.27 -5.41 -9.35
C PRO A 54 2.49 -4.50 -9.40
N GLU A 55 2.25 -3.19 -9.41
CA GLU A 55 3.29 -2.16 -9.25
C GLU A 55 3.17 -1.51 -7.88
N MET A 56 4.30 -1.14 -7.27
CA MET A 56 4.26 -0.43 -5.99
C MET A 56 3.66 0.98 -6.14
N ILE A 57 4.02 1.68 -7.22
CA ILE A 57 3.58 3.04 -7.50
C ILE A 57 3.29 3.15 -8.99
N MET A 58 2.01 3.05 -9.38
CA MET A 58 1.58 3.22 -10.78
C MET A 58 1.68 4.68 -11.24
N ALA A 59 1.36 5.64 -10.38
CA ALA A 59 1.47 7.06 -10.67
C ALA A 59 1.69 7.88 -9.40
N ILE A 60 2.61 8.84 -9.44
CA ILE A 60 2.76 9.83 -8.38
C ILE A 60 1.74 10.95 -8.61
N SER A 61 0.63 10.90 -7.88
CA SER A 61 -0.46 11.86 -7.99
C SER A 61 -1.29 11.89 -6.70
N CYS A 62 -1.81 13.07 -6.34
CA CYS A 62 -2.77 13.18 -5.24
C CYS A 62 -4.06 12.38 -5.51
N PHE A 63 -4.48 12.27 -6.77
CA PHE A 63 -5.65 11.49 -7.17
C PHE A 63 -5.53 9.98 -6.92
N SER A 64 -4.30 9.47 -6.73
CA SER A 64 -4.05 8.06 -6.41
C SER A 64 -4.26 7.75 -4.92
N ILE A 65 -4.53 8.76 -4.10
CA ILE A 65 -4.67 8.66 -2.65
C ILE A 65 -6.13 8.96 -2.29
N ARG A 66 -6.81 7.96 -1.72
CA ARG A 66 -8.22 8.06 -1.31
C ARG A 66 -8.38 7.61 0.13
N GLN A 67 -8.98 8.44 0.96
CA GLN A 67 -9.38 8.07 2.32
C GLN A 67 -10.68 7.26 2.27
N THR A 68 -10.72 6.16 3.02
CA THR A 68 -11.88 5.26 3.08
C THR A 68 -12.34 5.06 4.52
N VAL A 69 -12.26 3.84 5.06
CA VAL A 69 -12.67 3.53 6.43
C VAL A 69 -11.71 4.08 7.50
N VAL A 70 -10.50 4.47 7.09
CA VAL A 70 -9.45 5.05 7.95
C VAL A 70 -9.80 6.51 8.31
N THR A 71 -9.64 6.90 9.58
CA THR A 71 -10.06 8.21 10.10
C THR A 71 -9.01 9.32 10.05
N ASP A 72 -7.74 9.00 9.77
CA ASP A 72 -6.63 9.95 9.87
C ASP A 72 -6.48 10.84 8.63
N CYS A 73 -7.39 11.79 8.46
CA CYS A 73 -7.42 12.68 7.29
C CYS A 73 -6.17 13.56 7.14
N SER A 74 -5.58 14.00 8.25
CA SER A 74 -4.36 14.80 8.27
C SER A 74 -3.17 14.04 7.66
N PHE A 75 -3.06 12.75 7.96
CA PHE A 75 -2.03 11.90 7.38
C PHE A 75 -2.25 11.70 5.88
N VAL A 76 -3.47 11.35 5.46
CA VAL A 76 -3.82 11.17 4.04
C VAL A 76 -3.59 12.46 3.24
N ALA A 77 -4.00 13.61 3.78
CA ALA A 77 -3.78 14.91 3.16
C ALA A 77 -2.29 15.24 3.01
N SER A 78 -1.47 14.97 4.04
CA SER A 78 -0.02 15.19 3.97
C SER A 78 0.63 14.35 2.86
N MET A 79 0.19 13.10 2.68
CA MET A 79 0.68 12.21 1.63
C MET A 79 0.24 12.70 0.23
N ALA A 80 -1.00 13.17 0.09
CA ALA A 80 -1.50 13.73 -1.16
C ALA A 80 -0.72 14.98 -1.59
N ILE A 81 -0.41 15.86 -0.64
CA ILE A 81 0.42 17.05 -0.86
C ILE A 81 1.84 16.64 -1.25
N ALA A 82 2.44 15.69 -0.54
CA ALA A 82 3.78 15.19 -0.86
C ALA A 82 3.86 14.57 -2.26
N ALA A 83 2.84 13.81 -2.67
CA ALA A 83 2.75 13.23 -4.00
C ALA A 83 2.65 14.31 -5.08
N GLN A 84 1.81 15.31 -4.87
CA GLN A 84 1.66 16.41 -5.82
C GLN A 84 2.91 17.28 -5.90
N TYR A 85 3.58 17.52 -4.77
CA TYR A 85 4.86 18.23 -4.71
C TYR A 85 5.94 17.49 -5.49
N GLU A 86 6.09 16.18 -5.26
CA GLU A 86 7.04 15.34 -5.99
C GLU A 86 6.77 15.39 -7.49
N ARG A 87 5.51 15.27 -7.91
CA ARG A 87 5.11 15.35 -9.33
C ARG A 87 5.50 16.69 -9.96
N ARG A 88 5.23 17.80 -9.27
CA ARG A 88 5.43 19.18 -9.75
C ARG A 88 6.90 19.59 -9.78
N PHE A 89 7.64 19.30 -8.71
CA PHE A 89 9.01 19.77 -8.52
C PHE A 89 10.08 18.71 -8.81
N LYS A 90 9.67 17.49 -9.18
CA LYS A 90 10.56 16.35 -9.46
C LYS A 90 11.50 16.00 -8.28
N LYS A 91 11.09 16.33 -7.05
CA LYS A 91 11.79 15.96 -5.82
C LYS A 91 11.16 14.72 -5.20
N ARG A 92 11.94 13.65 -5.06
CA ARG A 92 11.49 12.33 -4.60
C ARG A 92 11.24 12.31 -3.08
N LEU A 93 10.08 12.79 -2.64
CA LEU A 93 9.68 12.83 -1.23
C LEU A 93 9.06 11.50 -0.76
N ILE A 94 8.29 10.83 -1.63
CA ILE A 94 7.61 9.57 -1.35
C ILE A 94 8.41 8.40 -1.94
N THR A 95 8.76 8.47 -3.22
CA THR A 95 9.41 7.33 -3.91
C THR A 95 10.76 6.95 -3.31
N ASN A 96 11.49 7.92 -2.74
CA ASN A 96 12.83 7.70 -2.16
C ASN A 96 12.80 7.17 -0.72
N ILE A 97 11.64 7.13 -0.06
CA ILE A 97 11.53 6.64 1.32
C ILE A 97 10.95 5.23 1.41
N ILE A 98 10.47 4.65 0.30
CA ILE A 98 9.90 3.30 0.24
C ILE A 98 10.89 2.34 -0.41
N TYR A 99 11.04 1.16 0.18
CA TYR A 99 11.98 0.11 -0.24
C TYR A 99 11.27 -1.23 -0.44
N PRO A 100 11.74 -2.10 -1.37
CA PRO A 100 13.01 -1.99 -2.10
C PRO A 100 12.99 -0.96 -3.24
N GLN A 101 14.17 -0.55 -3.68
CA GLN A 101 14.35 0.44 -4.75
C GLN A 101 15.22 -0.11 -5.88
N ARG A 102 14.91 0.29 -7.11
CA ARG A 102 15.74 0.09 -8.31
C ARG A 102 15.93 1.45 -8.98
N ASN A 103 17.17 1.86 -9.23
CA ASN A 103 17.50 3.18 -9.80
C ASN A 103 16.89 4.36 -9.00
N GLY A 104 16.78 4.19 -7.68
CA GLY A 104 16.16 5.15 -6.75
C GLY A 104 14.64 5.32 -6.92
N GLY A 105 13.99 4.43 -7.67
CA GLY A 105 12.54 4.32 -7.75
C GLY A 105 12.07 3.11 -6.94
N ALA A 106 10.95 3.25 -6.26
CA ALA A 106 10.38 2.22 -5.42
C ALA A 106 9.83 1.07 -6.30
N VAL A 107 10.20 -0.20 -6.01
CA VAL A 107 9.83 -1.37 -6.84
C VAL A 107 9.01 -2.41 -6.10
N TYR A 108 8.14 -3.09 -6.84
CA TYR A 108 7.37 -4.21 -6.31
C TYR A 108 8.28 -5.36 -5.86
N ASN A 109 8.00 -5.90 -4.68
CA ASN A 109 8.67 -7.04 -4.09
C ASN A 109 7.71 -8.24 -3.99
N PRO A 110 7.89 -9.30 -4.80
CA PRO A 110 7.07 -10.50 -4.74
C PRO A 110 7.09 -11.21 -3.37
N CYS A 111 8.17 -11.06 -2.58
CA CYS A 111 8.23 -11.60 -1.22
C CYS A 111 7.25 -10.90 -0.27
N GLY A 112 6.73 -9.73 -0.65
CA GLY A 112 5.78 -8.96 0.14
C GLY A 112 6.40 -8.30 1.38
N MET A 113 7.70 -8.00 1.37
CA MET A 113 8.38 -7.27 2.44
C MET A 113 8.76 -5.88 1.95
N TYR A 114 8.33 -4.85 2.67
CA TYR A 114 8.65 -3.47 2.36
C TYR A 114 9.21 -2.76 3.59
N MET A 115 9.96 -1.71 3.34
CA MET A 115 10.44 -0.83 4.40
C MET A 115 10.16 0.61 4.04
N VAL A 116 9.77 1.41 5.02
CA VAL A 116 9.59 2.85 4.87
C VAL A 116 10.54 3.56 5.83
N ARG A 117 11.28 4.54 5.32
CA ARG A 117 12.12 5.44 6.12
C ARG A 117 11.30 6.65 6.54
N LEU A 118 11.02 6.77 7.83
CA LEU A 118 10.27 7.88 8.41
C LEU A 118 11.17 8.71 9.32
N ASN A 119 10.98 10.02 9.34
CA ASN A 119 11.62 10.88 10.33
C ASN A 119 10.69 11.03 11.54
N ILE A 120 11.09 10.49 12.69
CA ILE A 120 10.29 10.52 13.92
C ILE A 120 11.11 11.25 14.98
N ASN A 121 10.60 12.38 15.45
CA ASN A 121 11.26 13.25 16.45
C ASN A 121 12.68 13.67 16.03
N GLY A 122 12.88 13.97 14.74
CA GLY A 122 14.17 14.39 14.20
C GLY A 122 15.16 13.25 13.91
N VAL A 123 14.78 12.00 14.19
CA VAL A 123 15.61 10.82 13.93
C VAL A 123 15.01 9.97 12.82
N SER A 124 15.82 9.64 11.81
CA SER A 124 15.44 8.71 10.76
C SER A 124 15.28 7.29 11.31
N ARG A 125 14.09 6.73 11.16
CA ARG A 125 13.72 5.37 11.57
C ARG A 125 13.26 4.55 10.38
N LYS A 126 13.55 3.26 10.42
CA LYS A 126 13.12 2.28 9.42
C LYS A 126 11.96 1.47 9.99
N VAL A 127 10.83 1.48 9.29
CA VAL A 127 9.65 0.68 9.63
C VAL A 127 9.52 -0.41 8.58
N SER A 128 9.57 -1.68 8.99
CA SER A 128 9.28 -2.82 8.14
C SER A 128 7.79 -3.13 8.16
N SER A 129 7.23 -3.48 7.01
CA SER A 129 5.83 -3.89 6.90
C SER A 129 5.69 -5.02 5.87
N THR A 130 4.77 -5.95 6.16
CA THR A 130 4.33 -6.94 5.18
C THR A 130 3.27 -6.38 4.23
N GLN A 131 3.34 -6.79 2.97
CA GLN A 131 2.37 -6.42 1.94
C GLN A 131 1.12 -7.28 2.05
N LEU A 132 0.28 -6.94 3.02
CA LEU A 132 -1.06 -7.49 3.19
C LEU A 132 -2.04 -6.32 3.22
N LEU A 133 -3.05 -6.39 2.35
CA LEU A 133 -4.14 -5.42 2.31
C LEU A 133 -5.38 -6.03 2.95
N CYS A 134 -6.09 -5.22 3.74
CA CYS A 134 -7.44 -5.57 4.18
C CYS A 134 -8.37 -5.49 2.97
N PHE A 135 -8.90 -6.62 2.52
CA PHE A 135 -10.01 -6.65 1.57
C PHE A 135 -11.31 -6.45 2.33
N ALA A 136 -12.16 -5.55 1.84
CA ALA A 136 -13.48 -5.32 2.40
C ALA A 136 -14.56 -5.84 1.44
N SER A 137 -15.52 -6.59 1.97
CA SER A 137 -16.71 -7.01 1.21
C SER A 137 -17.71 -5.87 1.12
N GLU A 138 -18.33 -5.66 -0.04
CA GLU A 138 -19.51 -4.78 -0.14
C GLU A 138 -20.63 -5.38 0.71
N SER A 139 -21.07 -4.66 1.75
CA SER A 139 -22.34 -4.95 2.42
C SER A 139 -23.45 -4.57 1.44
N GLY A 140 -24.27 -5.55 1.05
CA GLY A 140 -25.44 -5.35 0.18
C GLY A 140 -26.47 -4.41 0.75
#